data_AF-A0A1Y1KP24-F1
#
_entry.id   AF-A0A1Y1KP24-F1
#
_cell.length_a   1.000
_cell.length_b   1.000
_cell.length_c   1.000
_cell.angle_alpha   90.00
_cell.angle_beta   90.00
_cell.angle_gamma   90.00
#
_symmetry.space_group_name_H-M   'P 1'
#
loop_
_entity.id
_entity.type
_entity.pdbx_description
1 polymer ?
#
loop_
_entity_poly.entity_id
_entity_poly.type
_entity_poly.pdbx_seq_one_letter_code
_entity_poly.pdbx_strand_id
1 'polypeptide(L)'
;MNENSLDTLLSKIGEFGRYQIRVITLLLLVIAFSYVASISWLFETKNLNYRCSIPECDEDVLDLKPAWWTNAIPSISNEPAKCSRFKSIGNINGTNCSSIDFDKNILLACDEYIYETSERSILQDVSSLICIVTKTYGN
;
A
#
# COMPACT_ATOMS: atom_id res chain seq x y z
N MET A 1 -42.11 -19.85 13.65
CA MET A 1 -40.71 -20.24 13.89
C MET A 1 -40.38 -19.81 15.30
N ASN A 2 -40.11 -20.76 16.20
CA ASN A 2 -40.08 -20.52 17.65
C ASN A 2 -38.79 -19.81 18.05
N GLU A 3 -38.92 -18.54 18.41
CA GLU A 3 -37.82 -17.71 18.96
C GLU A 3 -37.34 -18.26 20.31
N ASN A 4 -38.25 -18.90 21.06
CA ASN A 4 -37.97 -19.56 22.33
C ASN A 4 -36.99 -20.75 22.23
N SER A 5 -36.89 -21.42 21.08
CA SER A 5 -36.02 -22.59 20.93
C SER A 5 -34.55 -22.21 20.86
N LEU A 6 -34.25 -21.05 20.27
CA LEU A 6 -32.88 -20.53 20.13
C LEU A 6 -32.37 -20.00 21.48
N ASP A 7 -33.20 -19.24 22.19
CA ASP A 7 -32.88 -18.73 23.53
C ASP A 7 -32.72 -19.86 24.56
N THR A 8 -33.53 -20.92 24.45
CA THR A 8 -33.38 -22.11 25.32
C THR A 8 -32.09 -22.88 25.02
N LEU A 9 -31.66 -22.95 23.76
CA LEU A 9 -30.37 -23.53 23.36
C LEU A 9 -29.18 -22.69 23.84
N LEU A 10 -29.25 -21.36 23.67
CA LEU A 10 -28.26 -20.41 24.16
C LEU A 10 -28.16 -20.41 25.70
N SER A 11 -29.29 -20.51 26.39
CA SER A 11 -29.36 -20.67 27.85
C SER A 11 -28.70 -21.97 28.32
N LYS A 12 -28.81 -23.07 27.57
CA LYS A 12 -28.20 -24.36 27.90
C LYS A 12 -26.71 -24.44 27.60
N ILE A 13 -26.21 -23.57 26.73
CA ILE A 13 -24.78 -23.29 26.51
C ILE A 13 -24.22 -22.34 27.59
N GLY A 14 -25.10 -21.70 28.37
CA GLY A 14 -24.84 -20.54 29.24
C GLY A 14 -24.31 -20.82 30.64
N GLU A 15 -23.49 -21.85 30.86
CA GLU A 15 -22.57 -21.86 32.01
C GLU A 15 -21.14 -21.83 31.49
N PHE A 16 -20.76 -20.69 30.90
CA PHE A 16 -19.41 -20.45 30.39
C PHE A 16 -18.42 -20.48 31.56
N GLY A 17 -17.86 -21.67 31.81
CA GLY A 17 -16.75 -21.83 32.73
C GLY A 17 -15.55 -21.02 32.25
N ARG A 18 -14.74 -20.50 33.19
CA ARG A 18 -13.55 -19.67 32.91
C ARG A 18 -12.61 -20.31 31.88
N TYR A 19 -12.55 -21.64 31.84
CA TYR A 19 -11.77 -22.40 30.87
C TYR A 19 -12.29 -22.28 29.44
N GLN A 20 -13.61 -22.36 29.21
CA GLN A 20 -14.20 -22.24 27.88
C GLN A 20 -13.97 -20.85 27.28
N ILE A 21 -14.08 -19.79 28.10
CA ILE A 21 -13.78 -18.43 27.66
C ILE A 21 -12.32 -18.34 27.21
N ARG A 22 -11.38 -18.86 28.01
CA ARG A 22 -9.94 -18.86 27.64
C ARG A 22 -9.68 -19.58 26.32
N VAL A 23 -10.26 -20.76 26.12
CA VAL A 23 -10.09 -21.53 24.89
C VAL A 23 -10.71 -20.82 23.69
N ILE A 24 -11.91 -20.26 23.83
CA ILE A 24 -12.57 -19.50 22.75
C ILE A 24 -11.78 -18.23 22.42
N THR A 25 -11.30 -17.48 23.41
CA THR A 25 -10.46 -16.30 23.16
C THR A 25 -9.17 -16.68 22.44
N LEU A 26 -8.51 -17.77 22.84
CA LEU A 26 -7.32 -18.27 22.14
C LEU A 26 -7.63 -18.71 20.71
N LEU A 27 -8.75 -19.40 20.47
CA LEU A 27 -9.20 -19.79 19.13
C LEU A 27 -9.47 -18.56 18.25
N LEU A 28 -10.20 -17.57 18.76
CA LEU A 28 -10.47 -16.33 18.04
C LEU A 28 -9.18 -15.57 17.72
N LEU A 29 -8.22 -15.56 18.64
CA LEU A 29 -6.92 -14.95 18.42
C LEU A 29 -6.16 -15.64 17.28
N VAL A 30 -6.09 -16.98 17.27
CA VAL A 30 -5.46 -17.74 16.19
C VAL A 30 -6.14 -17.46 14.84
N ILE A 31 -7.48 -17.44 14.81
CA ILE A 31 -8.25 -17.12 13.61
C ILE A 31 -7.97 -15.68 13.15
N ALA A 32 -7.95 -14.71 14.06
CA ALA A 32 -7.69 -13.31 13.73
C ALA A 32 -6.31 -13.14 13.08
N PHE A 33 -5.26 -13.77 13.63
CA PHE A 33 -3.93 -13.74 13.01
C PHE A 33 -3.91 -14.35 11.61
N SER A 34 -4.62 -15.47 11.40
CA SER A 34 -4.71 -16.07 10.06
C SER A 34 -5.44 -15.19 9.04
N TYR A 35 -6.47 -14.46 9.50
CA TYR A 35 -7.24 -13.57 8.65
C TYR A 35 -6.47 -12.29 8.29
N VAL A 36 -5.71 -11.74 9.24
CA VAL A 36 -4.80 -10.60 8.98
C VAL A 36 -3.81 -10.95 7.87
N ALA A 37 -3.17 -12.12 7.93
CA ALA A 37 -2.24 -12.54 6.87
C ALA A 37 -2.92 -12.63 5.49
N SER A 38 -4.16 -13.14 5.45
CA SER A 38 -4.94 -13.24 4.22
C SER A 38 -5.33 -11.85 3.67
N ILE A 39 -5.74 -10.92 4.54
CA ILE A 39 -6.04 -9.55 4.15
C ILE A 39 -4.80 -8.83 3.63
N SER A 40 -3.64 -8.98 4.28
CA SER A 40 -2.39 -8.38 3.83
C SER A 40 -2.03 -8.82 2.42
N TRP A 41 -2.14 -10.12 2.12
CA TRP A 41 -1.91 -10.65 0.78
C TRP A 41 -2.91 -10.10 -0.25
N LEU A 42 -4.18 -9.92 0.13
CA LEU A 42 -5.19 -9.31 -0.74
C LEU A 42 -4.84 -7.85 -1.08
N PHE A 43 -4.28 -7.09 -0.13
CA PHE A 43 -3.84 -5.72 -0.38
C PHE A 43 -2.56 -5.65 -1.21
N GLU A 44 -1.63 -6.58 -1.01
CA GLU A 44 -0.39 -6.66 -1.79
C GLU A 44 -0.66 -7.03 -3.27
N THR A 45 -1.60 -7.94 -3.51
CA THR A 45 -2.00 -8.35 -4.86
C THR A 45 -2.87 -7.32 -5.58
N LYS A 46 -3.52 -6.41 -4.83
CA LYS A 46 -4.26 -5.31 -5.42
C LYS A 46 -3.29 -4.28 -5.99
N ASN A 47 -3.08 -4.36 -7.30
CA ASN A 47 -2.25 -3.42 -8.04
C ASN A 47 -2.98 -2.07 -8.20
N LEU A 48 -2.80 -1.15 -7.26
CA LEU A 48 -3.19 0.24 -7.46
C LEU A 48 -2.17 0.91 -8.39
N ASN A 49 -2.67 1.63 -9.40
CA ASN A 49 -1.86 2.44 -10.27
C ASN A 49 -1.48 3.75 -9.56
N TYR A 50 -0.20 3.89 -9.24
CA TYR A 50 0.37 5.09 -8.67
C TYR A 50 1.82 5.26 -9.12
N ARG A 51 2.30 6.51 -9.10
CA ARG A 51 3.70 6.84 -9.35
C ARG A 51 4.24 7.75 -8.26
N CYS A 52 5.56 7.87 -8.21
CA CYS A 52 6.20 8.86 -7.36
C CYS A 52 5.98 10.28 -7.88
N SER A 53 5.70 11.20 -6.96
CA SER A 53 5.71 12.64 -7.21
C SER A 53 7.16 13.10 -7.43
N ILE A 54 7.36 13.86 -8.49
CA ILE A 54 8.64 14.47 -8.84
C ILE A 54 8.36 15.98 -8.97
N PRO A 55 8.56 16.73 -7.87
CA PRO A 55 8.16 18.15 -7.82
C PRO A 55 8.92 19.01 -8.83
N GLU A 56 10.08 18.54 -9.28
CA GLU A 56 10.93 19.15 -10.29
C GLU A 56 10.30 19.14 -11.70
N CYS A 57 9.35 18.23 -11.94
CA CYS A 57 8.81 17.91 -13.28
C CYS A 57 7.29 17.95 -13.37
N ASP A 58 6.61 17.72 -12.25
CA ASP A 58 5.17 17.63 -12.20
C ASP A 58 4.55 19.03 -12.35
N GLU A 59 3.67 19.16 -13.34
CA GLU A 59 2.85 20.36 -13.55
C GLU A 59 1.64 20.36 -12.61
N ASP A 60 0.84 21.43 -12.65
CA ASP A 60 -0.43 21.53 -11.89
C ASP A 60 -1.42 20.39 -12.24
N VAL A 61 -1.27 19.78 -13.41
CA VAL A 61 -2.04 18.60 -13.85
C VAL A 61 -1.19 17.34 -13.72
N LEU A 62 -1.52 16.53 -12.72
CA LEU A 62 -0.78 15.31 -12.39
C LEU A 62 -1.22 14.14 -13.27
N ASP A 63 -0.55 13.94 -14.40
CA ASP A 63 -0.75 12.76 -15.24
C ASP A 63 -0.07 11.53 -14.64
N LEU A 64 -0.66 10.33 -14.78
CA LEU A 64 -0.05 9.09 -14.27
C LEU A 64 1.17 8.65 -15.12
N LYS A 65 1.18 8.94 -16.43
CA LYS A 65 2.24 8.53 -17.37
C LYS A 65 2.64 9.67 -18.32
N PRO A 66 3.25 10.75 -17.81
CA PRO A 66 3.74 11.84 -18.65
C PRO A 66 4.95 11.38 -19.50
N ALA A 67 5.17 11.93 -20.69
CA ALA A 67 6.21 11.44 -21.61
C ALA A 67 7.64 11.33 -21.01
N TRP A 68 7.93 12.10 -19.96
CA TRP A 68 9.21 12.12 -19.26
C TRP A 68 9.35 11.08 -18.12
N TRP A 69 8.30 10.33 -17.76
CA TRP A 69 8.33 9.43 -16.59
C TRP A 69 9.46 8.39 -16.66
N THR A 70 9.79 7.91 -17.86
CA THR A 70 10.85 6.92 -18.11
C THR A 70 12.27 7.43 -17.81
N ASN A 71 12.44 8.76 -17.74
CA ASN A 71 13.71 9.39 -17.43
C ASN A 71 13.95 9.46 -15.93
N ALA A 72 12.89 9.70 -15.15
CA ALA A 72 12.98 10.02 -13.74
C ALA A 72 12.62 8.85 -12.82
N ILE A 73 11.88 7.86 -13.33
CA ILE A 73 11.46 6.66 -12.59
C ILE A 73 12.00 5.42 -13.32
N PRO A 74 12.64 4.46 -12.60
CA PRO A 74 13.05 3.21 -13.22
C PRO A 74 11.84 2.43 -13.74
N SER A 75 11.98 1.80 -14.91
CA SER A 75 10.96 0.92 -15.46
C SER A 75 11.18 -0.51 -14.95
N ILE A 76 10.21 -1.05 -14.24
CA ILE A 76 10.18 -2.46 -13.81
C ILE A 76 9.04 -3.12 -14.58
N SER A 77 9.37 -4.09 -15.44
CA SER A 77 8.37 -4.81 -16.24
C SER A 77 7.46 -3.90 -17.10
N ASN A 78 8.04 -2.87 -17.75
CA ASN A 78 7.33 -1.85 -18.55
C ASN A 78 6.38 -0.93 -17.75
N GLU A 79 6.43 -0.97 -16.42
CA GLU A 79 5.67 -0.08 -15.55
C GLU A 79 6.61 0.79 -14.71
N PRO A 80 6.20 2.02 -14.35
CA PRO A 80 6.97 2.85 -13.44
C PRO A 80 7.16 2.14 -12.10
N ALA A 81 8.40 2.09 -11.62
CA ALA A 81 8.70 1.61 -10.28
C ALA A 81 7.91 2.45 -9.26
N LYS A 82 7.25 1.75 -8.35
CA LYS A 82 6.27 2.35 -7.44
C LYS A 82 6.88 3.08 -6.24
N CYS A 83 8.04 2.62 -5.76
CA CYS A 83 8.64 3.09 -4.51
C CYS A 83 10.01 3.76 -4.70
N SER A 84 10.49 3.89 -5.94
CA SER A 84 11.84 4.37 -6.22
C SER A 84 11.86 5.36 -7.37
N ARG A 85 12.69 6.40 -7.24
CA ARG A 85 12.96 7.42 -8.26
C ARG A 85 14.46 7.64 -8.41
N PHE A 86 14.89 8.19 -9.54
CA PHE A 86 16.27 8.59 -9.74
C PHE A 86 16.56 9.92 -9.04
N LYS A 87 17.82 10.11 -8.61
CA LYS A 87 18.25 11.36 -8.01
C LYS A 87 18.32 12.48 -9.05
N SER A 88 17.67 13.60 -8.79
CA SER A 88 17.87 14.82 -9.59
C SER A 88 19.29 15.38 -9.34
N ILE A 89 20.04 15.65 -10.41
CA ILE A 89 21.39 16.26 -10.35
C ILE A 89 21.36 17.72 -10.83
N GLY A 90 20.30 18.13 -11.54
CA GLY A 90 20.17 19.46 -12.15
C GLY A 90 19.26 20.42 -11.37
N ASN A 91 19.36 21.72 -11.69
CA ASN A 91 18.33 22.70 -11.34
C ASN A 91 17.22 22.59 -12.40
N ILE A 92 16.30 21.65 -12.18
CA ILE A 92 15.23 21.35 -13.12
C ILE A 92 14.18 22.44 -12.95
N ASN A 93 14.12 23.35 -13.91
CA ASN A 93 13.17 24.45 -13.86
C ASN A 93 12.40 24.49 -15.18
N GLY A 94 11.53 23.49 -15.38
CA GLY A 94 10.67 23.43 -16.56
C GLY A 94 10.03 22.08 -16.83
N THR A 95 8.99 22.14 -17.67
CA THR A 95 8.12 21.03 -18.11
C THR A 95 8.83 19.92 -18.91
N ASN A 96 10.09 20.14 -19.29
CA ASN A 96 10.89 19.21 -20.08
C ASN A 96 11.89 18.45 -19.21
N CYS A 97 11.41 17.41 -18.53
CA CYS A 97 12.28 16.53 -17.76
C CYS A 97 13.04 15.55 -18.64
N SER A 98 14.32 15.84 -18.84
CA SER A 98 15.20 15.08 -19.71
C SER A 98 16.00 14.05 -18.91
N SER A 99 16.47 13.01 -19.59
CA SER A 99 17.30 11.97 -18.97
C SER A 99 18.64 12.46 -18.41
N ILE A 100 19.11 13.64 -18.84
CA ILE A 100 20.36 14.26 -18.37
C ILE A 100 20.24 14.80 -16.94
N ASP A 101 19.01 15.09 -16.52
CA ASP A 101 18.73 15.75 -15.24
C ASP A 101 18.70 14.75 -14.07
N PHE A 102 18.74 13.45 -14.36
CA PHE A 102 18.61 12.36 -13.40
C PHE A 102 19.83 11.44 -13.39
N ASP A 103 20.34 11.14 -12.19
CA ASP A 103 21.36 10.12 -11.99
C ASP A 103 20.72 8.74 -11.99
N LYS A 104 20.95 7.96 -13.05
CA LYS A 104 20.47 6.58 -13.13
C LYS A 104 21.23 5.62 -12.22
N ASN A 105 22.37 6.03 -11.65
CA ASN A 105 23.15 5.21 -10.73
C ASN A 105 22.65 5.31 -9.28
N ILE A 106 21.88 6.35 -8.96
CA ILE A 106 21.41 6.60 -7.59
C ILE A 106 19.89 6.51 -7.56
N LEU A 107 19.39 5.45 -6.94
CA LEU A 107 17.98 5.28 -6.64
C LEU A 107 17.67 5.84 -5.25
N LEU A 108 16.64 6.67 -5.18
CA LEU A 108 16.09 7.24 -3.95
C LEU A 108 14.67 6.73 -3.75
N ALA A 109 14.27 6.62 -2.48
CA ALA A 109 12.87 6.38 -2.14
C ALA A 109 12.01 7.60 -2.48
N CYS A 110 10.73 7.36 -2.74
CA CYS A 110 9.78 8.42 -3.02
C CYS A 110 9.20 8.97 -1.73
N ASP A 111 9.14 10.30 -1.64
CA ASP A 111 8.62 11.02 -0.48
C ASP A 111 7.10 11.26 -0.60
N GLU A 112 6.63 11.43 -1.83
CA GLU A 112 5.23 11.73 -2.15
C GLU A 112 4.77 10.91 -3.37
N TYR A 113 3.48 10.61 -3.44
CA TYR A 113 2.88 9.69 -4.40
C TYR A 113 1.67 10.33 -5.09
N ILE A 114 1.58 10.10 -6.39
CA ILE A 114 0.46 10.53 -7.25
C ILE A 114 -0.35 9.28 -7.61
N TYR A 115 -1.64 9.34 -7.31
CA TYR A 115 -2.59 8.27 -7.57
C TYR A 115 -3.48 8.61 -8.76
N GLU A 116 -3.90 7.59 -9.52
CA GLU A 116 -4.85 7.76 -10.65
C GLU A 116 -6.20 8.33 -10.19
N THR A 117 -6.64 7.96 -8.99
CA THR A 117 -7.89 8.43 -8.39
C THR A 117 -7.61 9.49 -7.32
N SER A 118 -8.32 10.61 -7.39
CA SER A 118 -8.28 11.66 -6.36
C SER A 118 -8.94 11.25 -5.04
N GLU A 119 -9.74 10.18 -5.04
CA GLU A 119 -10.37 9.65 -3.83
C GLU A 119 -9.36 8.90 -2.96
N ARG A 120 -9.33 9.26 -1.67
CA ARG A 120 -8.52 8.54 -0.67
C ARG A 120 -9.15 7.20 -0.34
N SER A 121 -8.43 6.12 -0.62
CA SER A 121 -8.83 4.77 -0.28
C SER A 121 -7.81 4.09 0.62
N ILE A 122 -8.25 3.09 1.39
CA ILE A 122 -7.38 2.28 2.27
C ILE A 122 -6.21 1.68 1.48
N LEU A 123 -6.44 1.35 0.21
CA LEU A 123 -5.41 0.84 -0.70
C LEU A 123 -4.26 1.84 -0.92
N GLN A 124 -4.55 3.15 -0.96
CA GLN A 124 -3.52 4.19 -1.13
C GLN A 124 -2.61 4.25 0.10
N ASP A 125 -3.20 4.27 1.29
CA ASP A 125 -2.47 4.33 2.56
C ASP A 125 -1.60 3.08 2.75
N VAL A 126 -2.17 1.89 2.51
CA VAL A 126 -1.44 0.63 2.62
C VAL A 126 -0.29 0.56 1.63
N SER A 127 -0.49 1.01 0.38
CA SER A 127 0.57 1.02 -0.64
C SER A 127 1.73 1.93 -0.27
N SER A 128 1.45 3.12 0.27
CA SER A 128 2.48 4.04 0.76
C SER A 128 3.25 3.45 1.94
N LEU A 129 2.55 2.84 2.91
CA LEU A 129 3.15 2.16 4.05
C LEU A 129 4.08 1.01 3.63
N ILE A 130 3.69 0.20 2.63
CA ILE A 130 4.53 -0.89 2.11
C ILE A 130 5.85 -0.35 1.54
N CYS A 131 5.83 0.76 0.79
CA CYS A 131 7.06 1.40 0.30
C CYS A 131 7.97 1.89 1.44
N ILE A 132 7.40 2.41 2.54
CA ILE A 132 8.17 2.85 3.71
C ILE A 132 8.81 1.66 4.43
N VAL A 133 8.04 0.58 4.65
CA VAL A 133 8.51 -0.62 5.36
C VAL A 133 9.63 -1.30 4.57
N THR A 134 9.49 -1.43 3.26
CA THR A 134 10.53 -2.02 2.38
C THR A 134 11.82 -1.20 2.38
N LYS A 135 11.74 0.14 2.47
CA LYS A 135 12.93 1.01 2.66
C LYS A 135 13.68 0.70 3.95
N THR A 136 12.96 0.47 5.06
CA THR A 136 13.59 0.17 6.37
C THR A 136 14.20 -1.23 6.46
N TYR A 137 13.68 -2.20 5.72
CA TYR A 137 14.17 -3.59 5.76
C TYR A 137 15.13 -3.96 4.61
N GLY A 138 15.25 -3.11 3.58
CA GLY A 138 16.08 -3.34 2.39
C GLY A 138 17.49 -2.76 2.46
N ASN A 139 18.13 -2.72 3.64
CA ASN A 139 19.58 -2.50 3.80
C ASN A 139 20.25 -3.78 4.31
#